data_AF-A0A422M033-F1
#
_entry.id   AF-A0A422M033-F1
#
_cell.length_a   1.000
_cell.length_b   1.000
_cell.length_c   1.000
_cell.angle_alpha   90.00
_cell.angle_beta   90.00
_cell.angle_gamma   90.00
#
_symmetry.space_group_name_H-M   'P 1'
#
loop_
_entity.id
_entity.type
_entity.pdbx_description
1 polymer ?
#
loop_
_entity_poly.entity_id
_entity_poly.type
_entity_poly.pdbx_seq_one_letter_code
_entity_poly.pdbx_strand_id
1 'polypeptide(L)' 'MTRKLTIYFICGAGLGSSLACQMTAEDVLNRLELDENLEHEAISSTPGLRTDIIVSAENFGCKLIPETTFKRRYNE' A
#
# COMPACT_ATOMS: atom_id res chain seq x y z
N MET A 1 13.98 15.79 11.79
CA MET A 1 12.58 15.31 11.79
C MET A 1 12.50 14.16 10.79
N THR A 2 12.19 12.95 11.26
CA THR A 2 12.02 11.78 10.40
C THR A 2 10.71 11.97 9.63
N ARG A 3 10.75 11.91 8.30
CA ARG A 3 9.55 12.07 7.47
C ARG A 3 8.71 10.80 7.63
N LYS A 4 7.43 10.95 8.01
CA LYS A 4 6.51 9.79 8.07
C LYS A 4 6.34 9.22 6.66
N LEU A 5 6.45 7.90 6.54
CA LEU A 5 6.20 7.21 5.28
C LEU A 5 4.69 7.17 5.04
N THR A 6 4.28 7.46 3.81
CA THR A 6 2.87 7.32 3.41
C THR A 6 2.71 6.05 2.59
N ILE A 7 1.96 5.09 3.12
CA ILE A 7 1.75 3.76 2.53
C ILE A 7 0.28 3.62 2.13
N TYR A 8 0.02 3.27 0.87
CA TYR A 8 -1.32 3.05 0.35
C TYR A 8 -1.61 1.57 0.11
N PHE A 9 -2.75 1.09 0.61
CA PHE A 9 -3.27 -0.24 0.37
C PHE A 9 -4.34 -0.21 -0.71
N ILE A 10 -4.08 -0.87 -1.84
CA ILE A 10 -4.97 -0.88 -3.01
C ILE A 10 -5.16 -2.31 -3.47
N CYS A 11 -6.32 -2.90 -3.20
CA CYS A 11 -6.71 -4.17 -3.78
C CYS A 11 -8.02 -3.99 -4.57
N GLY A 12 -8.00 -4.35 -5.85
CA GLY A 12 -9.18 -4.22 -6.71
C GLY A 12 -10.28 -5.26 -6.47
N ALA A 13 -10.27 -5.91 -5.30
CA ALA A 13 -11.35 -6.80 -4.85
C ALA A 13 -12.45 -6.05 -4.08
N GLY A 14 -12.21 -4.78 -3.71
CA GLY A 14 -13.16 -3.92 -2.99
C GLY A 14 -12.51 -3.22 -1.80
N LEU A 15 -13.17 -2.17 -1.27
CA LEU A 15 -12.65 -1.36 -0.16
C LEU A 15 -12.38 -2.18 1.11
N GLY A 16 -13.22 -3.17 1.41
CA GLY A 16 -13.07 -4.00 2.62
C GLY A 16 -11.79 -4.85 2.63
N SER A 17 -11.35 -5.33 1.47
CA SER A 17 -10.10 -6.09 1.36
C SER A 17 -8.86 -5.19 1.51
N SER A 18 -8.90 -3.95 1.01
CA SER A 18 -7.80 -2.99 1.18
C SER A 18 -7.67 -2.54 2.64
N LEU A 19 -8.83 -2.34 3.29
CA LEU A 19 -8.91 -1.99 4.71
C LEU A 19 -8.38 -3.12 5.61
N ALA A 20 -8.69 -4.39 5.31
CA ALA A 20 -8.15 -5.53 6.06
C ALA A 20 -6.62 -5.60 5.99
N CYS A 21 -6.04 -5.34 4.81
CA CYS A 21 -4.60 -5.25 4.66
C CYS A 21 -4.00 -4.07 5.45
N GLN A 22 -4.66 -2.91 5.43
CA GLN A 22 -4.27 -1.75 6.22
C GLN A 22 -4.22 -2.09 7.71
N MET A 23 -5.29 -2.67 8.27
CA MET A 23 -5.38 -3.03 9.69
C MET A 23 -4.30 -4.05 10.09
N THR A 24 -3.99 -5.00 9.21
CA THR A 24 -2.94 -6.00 9.45
C THR A 24 -1.56 -5.34 9.45
N ALA A 25 -1.30 -4.43 8.51
CA ALA A 25 -0.04 -3.71 8.45
C ALA A 25 0.10 -2.73 9.63
N GLU A 26 -0.97 -2.06 10.02
CA GLU A 26 -1.02 -1.17 11.18
C GLU A 26 -0.67 -1.90 12.47
N ASP A 27 -1.22 -3.10 12.72
CA ASP A 27 -0.86 -3.91 13.90
C ASP A 27 0.64 -4.25 13.92
N VAL A 28 1.22 -4.62 12.77
CA VAL A 28 2.66 -4.93 12.67
C VAL A 28 3.53 -3.68 12.86
N LEU A 29 3.17 -2.55 12.27
CA LEU A 29 3.91 -1.30 12.38
C LEU A 29 3.86 -0.73 13.80
N ASN A 30 2.69 -0.79 14.44
CA ASN A 30 2.51 -0.41 15.84
C ASN A 30 3.39 -1.26 16.78
N ARG A 31 3.51 -2.57 16.53
CA ARG A 31 4.41 -3.45 17.30
C ARG A 31 5.89 -3.12 17.11
N LEU A 32 6.24 -2.51 15.99
CA LEU A 32 7.60 -2.04 15.70
C LEU A 32 7.84 -0.59 16.16
N GLU A 33 6.86 0.03 16.82
CA GLU A 33 6.89 1.43 17.29
C GLU A 33 7.14 2.44 16.16
N LEU A 34 6.69 2.10 14.95
CA LEU A 34 6.80 2.98 13.79
C LEU A 34 5.51 3.81 13.61
N ASP A 35 5.70 5.08 13.27
CA ASP A 35 4.62 6.05 13.10
C ASP A 35 4.51 6.45 11.62
N GLU A 36 3.82 5.62 10.85
CA GLU A 36 3.54 5.82 9.43
C GLU A 36 2.12 6.31 9.16
N ASN A 37 1.93 6.92 7.99
CA ASN A 37 0.60 7.24 7.46
C ASN A 37 0.10 6.08 6.60
N LEU A 38 -0.95 5.40 7.05
CA LEU A 38 -1.55 4.25 6.39
C LEU A 38 -2.91 4.66 5.81
N GLU A 39 -3.06 4.54 4.49
CA GLU A 39 -4.29 4.89 3.78
C GLU A 39 -4.74 3.72 2.90
N HIS A 40 -6.03 3.58 2.66
CA HIS A 40 -6.56 2.60 1.71
C HIS A 40 -7.44 3.29 0.69
N GLU A 41 -7.30 2.91 -0.57
CA GLU A 41 -8.04 3.56 -1.66
C GLU A 41 -8.43 2.57 -2.77
N ALA A 42 -9.38 3.00 -3.60
CA ALA A 42 -9.74 2.28 -4.81
C ALA A 42 -8.67 2.46 -5.90
N ILE A 43 -8.56 1.47 -6.79
CA ILE A 43 -7.65 1.51 -7.96
C ILE A 43 -7.90 2.74 -8.84
N SER A 44 -9.14 3.17 -8.96
CA SER A 44 -9.51 4.35 -9.74
C SER A 44 -8.91 5.64 -9.20
N SER A 45 -8.63 5.70 -7.89
CA SER A 45 -8.06 6.87 -7.21
C SER A 45 -6.53 6.89 -7.26
N THR A 46 -5.89 5.82 -7.75
CA THR A 46 -4.43 5.68 -7.73
C THR A 46 -3.66 6.67 -8.61
N PRO A 47 -4.13 7.02 -9.83
CA PRO A 47 -3.43 7.98 -10.68
C PRO A 47 -3.33 9.36 -10.00
N GLY A 48 -2.14 9.76 -9.58
CA GLY A 48 -1.87 11.06 -8.95
C GLY A 48 -1.67 11.05 -7.43
N LEU A 49 -1.76 9.88 -6.78
CA LEU A 49 -1.40 9.74 -5.37
C LEU A 49 0.10 10.00 -5.17
N ARG A 50 0.43 10.84 -4.18
CA ARG A 50 1.80 11.00 -3.68
C ARG A 50 1.98 10.07 -2.48
N THR A 51 2.69 8.98 -2.69
CA THR A 51 2.94 7.93 -1.69
C THR A 51 4.37 7.42 -1.82
N ASP A 52 4.94 6.97 -0.72
CA ASP A 52 6.27 6.38 -0.69
C ASP A 52 6.20 4.86 -0.99
N ILE A 53 5.11 4.18 -0.60
CA ILE A 53 4.93 2.73 -0.76
C ILE A 53 3.49 2.42 -1.17
N ILE A 54 3.32 1.59 -2.21
CA ILE A 54 2.02 1.03 -2.58
C ILE A 54 2.02 -0.47 -2.30
N VAL A 55 1.07 -0.92 -1.49
CA VAL A 55 0.78 -2.32 -1.21
C VAL A 55 -0.45 -2.70 -2.03
N SER A 56 -0.25 -3.60 -2.99
CA SER A 56 -1.28 -4.01 -3.95
C SER A 56 -1.27 -5.52 -4.11
N ALA A 57 -2.44 -6.09 -4.41
CA ALA A 57 -2.49 -7.47 -4.91
C ALA A 57 -1.73 -7.57 -6.24
N GLU A 58 -1.07 -8.71 -6.49
CA GLU A 58 -0.20 -8.91 -7.65
C GLU A 58 -0.93 -8.61 -8.98
N ASN A 59 -2.22 -8.96 -9.04
CA ASN A 59 -3.11 -8.76 -10.18
C ASN A 59 -3.22 -7.28 -10.63
N PHE A 60 -2.92 -6.31 -9.76
CA PHE A 60 -3.00 -4.88 -10.07
C PHE A 60 -1.64 -4.19 -10.20
N GLY A 61 -0.55 -4.91 -9.92
CA GLY A 61 0.80 -4.38 -10.03
C GLY A 61 1.24 -4.04 -11.47
N CYS A 62 0.49 -4.43 -12.50
CA CYS A 62 0.76 -3.98 -13.88
C CYS A 62 0.06 -2.66 -14.21
N LYS A 63 -1.06 -2.34 -13.54
CA LYS A 63 -1.87 -1.13 -13.81
C LYS A 63 -1.43 0.07 -12.97
N LEU A 64 -0.89 -0.19 -11.78
CA LEU A 64 -0.59 0.84 -10.79
C LEU A 64 0.86 1.31 -10.82
N ILE A 65 1.75 0.53 -11.42
CA ILE A 65 3.20 0.77 -11.37
C ILE A 65 3.76 0.78 -12.79
N PRO A 66 4.35 1.89 -13.26
CA PRO A 66 5.12 1.87 -14.50
C PRO A 66 6.31 0.91 -14.36
N GLU A 67 6.73 0.28 -15.46
CA GLU A 67 7.78 -0.77 -15.50
C GLU A 67 9.11 -0.40 -14.80
N THR A 68 9.32 0.90 -14.53
CA THR A 68 10.50 1.48 -13.89
C THR A 68 10.49 1.47 -12.35
N THR A 69 9.45 0.97 -11.69
CA THR A 69 9.35 0.98 -10.22
C THR A 69 9.74 -0.37 -9.60
N PHE A 70 10.54 -0.34 -8.54
CA PHE A 70 11.05 -1.52 -7.83
C PHE A 70 9.90 -2.41 -7.33
N LYS A 71 9.77 -3.58 -7.97
CA LYS A 71 8.69 -4.55 -7.74
C LYS A 71 9.25 -5.72 -6.94
N ARG A 72 9.13 -5.67 -5.60
CA ARG A 72 9.56 -6.78 -4.74
C ARG A 72 8.37 -7.73 -4.54
N ARG A 73 8.44 -8.91 -5.17
CA ARG A 73 7.50 -10.00 -4.88
C ARG A 73 7.98 -10.75 -3.65
N TYR A 74 7.13 -10.80 -2.62
CA TYR A 74 7.28 -11.76 -1.54
C TYR A 74 6.64 -13.06 -2.02
N ASN A 75 7.46 -14.02 -2.45
CA ASN A 75 7.01 -15.41 -2.57
C ASN A 75 7.22 -16.06 -1.21
N GLU A 76 6.23 -16.83 -0.78
CA GLU A 76 6.40 -17.83 0.27
C GLU A 76 7.31 -18.96 -0.21
#